data_AF-A0A1L8CSG2-F1
#
_entry.id   AF-A0A1L8CSG2-F1
#
_cell.length_a   1.000
_cell.length_b   1.000
_cell.length_c   1.000
_cell.angle_alpha   90.00
_cell.angle_beta   90.00
_cell.angle_gamma   90.00
#
_symmetry.space_group_name_H-M   'P 1'
#
loop_
_entity.id
_entity.type
_entity.pdbx_description
1 polymer ?
#
loop_
_entity_poly.entity_id
_entity_poly.type
_entity_poly.pdbx_seq_one_letter_code
_entity_poly.pdbx_strand_id
1 'polypeptide(L)'
;MNYDKIKFEAAETRKILGIGPYDRVDIFRVLRDIENISLIITKIRGNISGFFMRYKNTGLIVINASRSLGHQYFTAAHEYYHLKYDKGMSAKVCPINKFDDEYQNERDANLFAAQLLVPDEALGYMIQKRTKGRSLTLNDVIFLENYFQVSHKLMLLRLREIGAITSKQVEAMEKNIIKNAALLGYNTELYRNTEDKGTQIYSEYAELARTLLETGKITYGKYEELLLDGGYGDILFGENEDLEGTENAFKDANSI
;
A
#
# COMPACT_ATOMS: atom_id res chain seq x y z
N MET A 1 -18.56 1.24 -20.46
CA MET A 1 -17.73 0.29 -21.23
C MET A 1 -16.27 0.20 -20.71
N ASN A 2 -15.86 0.98 -19.69
CA ASN A 2 -14.49 0.92 -19.14
C ASN A 2 -14.34 0.05 -17.86
N TYR A 3 -15.44 -0.17 -17.13
CA TYR A 3 -15.39 -0.84 -15.83
C TYR A 3 -14.85 -2.29 -15.90
N ASP A 4 -15.31 -3.09 -16.86
CA ASP A 4 -14.84 -4.47 -17.03
C ASP A 4 -13.38 -4.53 -17.50
N LYS A 5 -12.95 -3.53 -18.28
CA LYS A 5 -11.56 -3.39 -18.70
C LYS A 5 -10.63 -3.16 -17.50
N ILE A 6 -10.97 -2.20 -16.64
CA ILE A 6 -10.15 -1.90 -15.45
C ILE A 6 -10.13 -3.08 -14.46
N LYS A 7 -11.26 -3.78 -14.30
CA LYS A 7 -11.31 -5.03 -13.53
C LYS A 7 -10.35 -6.08 -14.07
N PHE A 8 -10.37 -6.29 -15.38
CA PHE A 8 -9.46 -7.20 -16.04
C PHE A 8 -7.99 -6.77 -15.87
N GLU A 9 -7.68 -5.48 -16.02
CA GLU A 9 -6.34 -4.92 -15.79
C GLU A 9 -5.85 -5.15 -14.36
N ALA A 10 -6.71 -4.97 -13.35
CA ALA A 10 -6.38 -5.26 -11.96
C ALA A 10 -6.15 -6.76 -11.73
N ALA A 11 -7.00 -7.63 -12.28
CA ALA A 11 -6.87 -9.08 -12.16
C ALA A 11 -5.60 -9.62 -12.85
N GLU A 12 -5.32 -9.19 -14.08
CA GLU A 12 -4.08 -9.55 -14.78
C GLU A 12 -2.85 -8.99 -14.07
N THR A 13 -2.94 -7.79 -13.47
CA THR A 13 -1.83 -7.26 -12.65
C THR A 13 -1.54 -8.16 -11.46
N ARG A 14 -2.57 -8.62 -10.71
CA ARG A 14 -2.36 -9.58 -9.60
C ARG A 14 -1.67 -10.85 -10.08
N LYS A 15 -2.09 -11.38 -11.22
CA LYS A 15 -1.49 -12.58 -11.83
C LYS A 15 -0.03 -12.38 -12.23
N ILE A 16 0.30 -11.26 -12.87
CA ILE A 16 1.68 -10.89 -13.23
C ILE A 16 2.56 -10.76 -11.98
N LEU A 17 2.00 -10.21 -10.90
CA LEU A 17 2.68 -10.06 -9.60
C LEU A 17 2.75 -11.38 -8.80
N GLY A 18 2.19 -12.49 -9.32
CA GLY A 18 2.15 -13.78 -8.62
C GLY A 18 1.26 -13.80 -7.38
N ILE A 19 0.30 -12.88 -7.27
CA ILE A 19 -0.63 -12.78 -6.14
C ILE A 19 -1.83 -13.69 -6.42
N GLY A 20 -2.11 -14.63 -5.52
CA GLY A 20 -3.25 -15.54 -5.65
C GLY A 20 -4.58 -14.78 -5.71
N PRO A 21 -5.65 -15.36 -6.29
CA PRO A 21 -6.91 -14.66 -6.54
C PRO A 21 -7.60 -14.15 -5.26
N TYR A 22 -7.36 -14.81 -4.13
CA TYR A 22 -7.96 -14.49 -2.84
C TYR A 22 -7.01 -13.80 -1.85
N ASP A 23 -5.72 -13.72 -2.17
CA ASP A 23 -4.71 -13.23 -1.23
C ASP A 23 -4.74 -11.72 -1.06
N ARG A 24 -4.31 -11.24 0.10
CA ARG A 24 -4.08 -9.80 0.32
C ARG A 24 -2.90 -9.31 -0.53
N VAL A 25 -2.95 -8.04 -0.94
CA VAL A 25 -1.83 -7.38 -1.62
C VAL A 25 -0.99 -6.63 -0.59
N ASP A 26 0.28 -6.96 -0.50
CA ASP A 26 1.26 -6.10 0.17
C ASP A 26 1.81 -5.09 -0.85
N ILE A 27 1.10 -3.96 -1.00
CA ILE A 27 1.39 -3.02 -2.08
C ILE A 27 2.74 -2.33 -1.91
N PHE A 28 3.19 -2.07 -0.68
CA PHE A 28 4.50 -1.46 -0.45
C PHE A 28 5.62 -2.40 -0.87
N ARG A 29 5.50 -3.68 -0.50
CA ARG A 29 6.43 -4.73 -0.94
C ARG A 29 6.42 -4.91 -2.46
N VAL A 30 5.23 -4.96 -3.07
CA VAL A 30 5.07 -5.05 -4.54
C VAL A 30 5.82 -3.91 -5.24
N LEU A 31 5.63 -2.67 -4.78
CA LEU A 31 6.26 -1.51 -5.37
C LEU A 31 7.80 -1.60 -5.29
N ARG A 32 8.35 -1.87 -4.09
CA ARG A 32 9.80 -1.91 -3.89
C ARG A 32 10.45 -3.15 -4.51
N ASP A 33 9.97 -4.35 -4.20
CA ASP A 33 10.66 -5.61 -4.49
C ASP A 33 10.39 -6.18 -5.88
N ILE A 34 9.23 -5.89 -6.48
CA ILE A 34 8.78 -6.54 -7.72
C ILE A 34 8.84 -5.56 -8.89
N GLU A 35 8.33 -4.35 -8.67
CA GLU A 35 8.21 -3.34 -9.73
C GLU A 35 9.39 -2.34 -9.73
N ASN A 36 10.28 -2.41 -8.75
CA ASN A 36 11.41 -1.49 -8.57
C ASN A 36 10.98 0.00 -8.62
N ILE A 37 9.89 0.30 -7.93
CA ILE A 37 9.34 1.64 -7.74
C ILE A 37 9.71 2.07 -6.32
N SER A 38 10.40 3.21 -6.22
CA SER A 38 10.70 3.80 -4.92
C SER A 38 9.43 4.35 -4.28
N LEU A 39 9.27 4.16 -2.98
CA LEU A 39 8.15 4.66 -2.21
C LEU A 39 8.67 5.48 -1.03
N ILE A 40 8.18 6.72 -0.91
CA ILE A 40 8.44 7.60 0.23
C ILE A 40 7.13 7.88 0.94
N ILE A 41 7.07 7.63 2.24
CA ILE A 41 5.93 7.98 3.09
C ILE A 41 6.39 9.10 4.01
N THR A 42 5.81 10.28 3.86
CA THR A 42 6.20 11.45 4.66
C THR A 42 5.03 12.40 4.85
N LYS A 43 5.15 13.34 5.79
CA LYS A 43 4.12 14.34 6.04
C LYS A 43 4.02 15.31 4.87
N ILE A 44 2.88 15.32 4.18
CA ILE A 44 2.60 16.27 3.09
C ILE A 44 1.57 17.30 3.57
N ARG A 45 1.91 18.58 3.46
CA ARG A 45 0.99 19.68 3.81
C ARG A 45 -0.12 19.83 2.77
N GLY A 46 -1.27 20.32 3.23
CA GLY A 46 -2.42 20.60 2.38
C GLY A 46 -3.25 19.36 2.06
N ASN A 47 -4.08 19.47 1.02
CA ASN A 47 -5.03 18.44 0.65
C ASN A 47 -4.49 17.45 -0.41
N ILE A 48 -3.34 16.83 -0.15
CA ILE A 48 -2.70 15.84 -1.06
C ILE A 48 -2.68 14.46 -0.38
N SER A 49 -3.13 13.41 -1.07
CA SER A 49 -3.02 12.02 -0.59
C SER A 49 -1.68 11.41 -0.96
N GLY A 50 -1.21 11.70 -2.17
CA GLY A 50 0.04 11.24 -2.71
C GLY A 50 0.26 11.80 -4.11
N PHE A 51 1.37 11.40 -4.72
CA PHE A 51 1.71 11.72 -6.10
C PHE A 51 2.75 10.73 -6.61
N PHE A 52 2.82 10.59 -7.93
CA PHE A 52 3.88 9.84 -8.58
C PHE A 52 4.78 10.75 -9.41
N MET A 53 6.01 10.30 -9.60
CA MET A 53 6.98 10.85 -10.54
C MET A 53 7.62 9.71 -11.32
N ARG A 54 7.87 9.95 -12.61
CA ARG A 54 8.61 9.06 -13.49
C ARG A 54 9.79 9.81 -14.09
N TYR A 55 10.97 9.25 -13.95
CA TYR A 55 12.18 9.72 -14.62
C TYR A 55 12.84 8.57 -15.35
N LYS A 56 12.85 8.62 -16.69
CA LYS A 56 13.31 7.51 -17.55
C LYS A 56 12.60 6.20 -17.17
N ASN A 57 13.35 5.21 -16.70
CA ASN A 57 12.85 3.89 -16.30
C ASN A 57 12.63 3.78 -14.78
N THR A 58 12.73 4.88 -14.04
CA THR A 58 12.59 4.89 -12.58
C THR A 58 11.27 5.54 -12.19
N GLY A 59 10.51 4.86 -11.32
CA GLY A 59 9.29 5.37 -10.71
C GLY A 59 9.52 5.74 -9.25
N LEU A 60 8.87 6.82 -8.81
CA LEU A 60 8.78 7.24 -7.42
C LEU A 60 7.31 7.51 -7.08
N ILE A 61 6.84 6.94 -5.98
CA ILE A 61 5.56 7.26 -5.37
C ILE A 61 5.83 7.94 -4.03
N VAL A 62 5.14 9.05 -3.76
CA VAL A 62 5.17 9.73 -2.47
C VAL A 62 3.79 9.72 -1.86
N ILE A 63 3.66 9.29 -0.61
CA ILE A 63 2.39 9.13 0.10
C ILE A 63 2.36 9.99 1.35
N ASN A 64 1.21 10.60 1.61
CA ASN A 64 1.00 11.43 2.78
C ASN A 64 0.82 10.59 4.06
N ALA A 65 1.83 10.65 4.94
CA ALA A 65 1.84 10.00 6.25
C ALA A 65 0.69 10.45 7.16
N SER A 66 0.09 11.64 6.94
CA SER A 66 -1.05 12.15 7.72
C SER A 66 -2.37 11.40 7.47
N ARG A 67 -2.42 10.46 6.51
CA ARG A 67 -3.61 9.64 6.22
C ARG A 67 -3.55 8.31 6.95
N SER A 68 -4.69 7.66 7.19
CA SER A 68 -4.70 6.32 7.80
C SER A 68 -3.89 5.32 6.97
N LEU A 69 -3.23 4.36 7.57
CA LEU A 69 -2.44 3.34 6.86
C LEU A 69 -3.24 2.64 5.75
N GLY A 70 -4.51 2.28 6.00
CA GLY A 70 -5.37 1.70 4.96
C GLY A 70 -5.68 2.64 3.77
N HIS A 71 -5.58 3.96 3.96
CA HIS A 71 -5.68 4.97 2.89
C HIS A 71 -4.35 5.14 2.16
N GLN A 72 -3.23 4.99 2.88
CA GLN A 72 -1.90 4.98 2.28
C GLN A 72 -1.75 3.79 1.33
N TYR A 73 -2.19 2.59 1.71
CA TYR A 73 -2.20 1.42 0.81
C TYR A 73 -3.07 1.65 -0.44
N PHE A 74 -4.26 2.25 -0.29
CA PHE A 74 -5.10 2.60 -1.43
C PHE A 74 -4.41 3.61 -2.36
N THR A 75 -3.79 4.64 -1.77
CA THR A 75 -3.06 5.68 -2.52
C THR A 75 -1.88 5.07 -3.27
N ALA A 76 -1.12 4.15 -2.65
CA ALA A 76 -0.04 3.43 -3.33
C ALA A 76 -0.53 2.67 -4.56
N ALA A 77 -1.64 1.93 -4.43
CA ALA A 77 -2.24 1.19 -5.54
C ALA A 77 -2.79 2.12 -6.63
N HIS A 78 -3.32 3.28 -6.25
CA HIS A 78 -3.79 4.33 -7.17
C HIS A 78 -2.63 4.94 -7.96
N GLU A 79 -1.55 5.38 -7.30
CA GLU A 79 -0.38 5.94 -7.98
C GLU A 79 0.34 4.88 -8.83
N TYR A 80 0.31 3.62 -8.41
CA TYR A 80 0.83 2.50 -9.21
C TYR A 80 0.10 2.33 -10.54
N TYR A 81 -1.22 2.53 -10.58
CA TYR A 81 -1.98 2.53 -11.84
C TYR A 81 -1.41 3.56 -12.81
N HIS A 82 -1.17 4.80 -12.36
CA HIS A 82 -0.62 5.84 -13.21
C HIS A 82 0.80 5.47 -13.71
N LEU A 83 1.64 4.91 -12.83
CA LEU A 83 2.95 4.41 -13.23
C LEU A 83 2.89 3.22 -14.21
N LYS A 84 1.84 2.40 -14.20
CA LYS A 84 1.72 1.23 -15.07
C LYS A 84 1.08 1.56 -16.42
N TYR A 85 0.03 2.38 -16.42
CA TYR A 85 -0.85 2.60 -17.59
C TYR A 85 -0.69 3.98 -18.24
N ASP A 86 -0.27 5.02 -17.51
CA ASP A 86 -0.05 6.35 -18.07
C ASP A 86 1.37 6.54 -18.59
N LYS A 87 1.76 5.76 -19.60
CA LYS A 87 3.14 5.72 -20.14
C LYS A 87 3.65 7.07 -20.71
N GLY A 88 2.77 8.05 -20.93
CA GLY A 88 3.12 9.40 -21.42
C GLY A 88 3.20 10.49 -20.35
N MET A 89 2.90 10.19 -19.08
CA MET A 89 2.84 11.18 -18.00
C MET A 89 4.10 11.14 -17.13
N SER A 90 4.76 12.28 -16.92
CA SER A 90 6.01 12.34 -16.14
C SER A 90 5.78 12.58 -14.64
N ALA A 91 4.71 13.27 -14.26
CA ALA A 91 4.30 13.46 -12.86
C ALA A 91 2.84 13.88 -12.75
N LYS A 92 2.19 13.58 -11.62
CA LYS A 92 0.85 14.09 -11.26
C LYS A 92 0.67 14.15 -9.76
N VAL A 93 0.04 15.22 -9.27
CA VAL A 93 -0.32 15.40 -7.85
C VAL A 93 -1.79 15.07 -7.62
N CYS A 94 -2.09 14.20 -6.64
CA CYS A 94 -3.43 13.68 -6.38
C CYS A 94 -4.05 14.27 -5.10
N PRO A 95 -5.10 15.12 -5.20
CA PRO A 95 -5.73 15.75 -4.05
C PRO A 95 -6.69 14.83 -3.27
N ILE A 96 -6.95 15.15 -2.00
CA ILE A 96 -7.62 14.29 -0.98
C ILE A 96 -9.09 13.95 -1.25
N ASN A 97 -9.82 14.80 -1.97
CA ASN A 97 -11.30 14.72 -2.03
C ASN A 97 -11.88 14.64 -3.45
N LYS A 98 -11.09 14.35 -4.48
CA LYS A 98 -11.65 14.15 -5.83
C LYS A 98 -12.17 12.71 -6.00
N PHE A 99 -13.21 12.36 -5.23
CA PHE A 99 -14.19 11.37 -5.70
C PHE A 99 -15.16 11.99 -6.73
N ASP A 100 -15.21 13.33 -6.80
CA ASP A 100 -15.88 14.10 -7.86
C ASP A 100 -14.89 14.50 -8.97
N ASP A 101 -15.03 13.81 -10.09
CA ASP A 101 -15.05 14.28 -11.48
C ASP A 101 -14.09 15.37 -11.95
N GLU A 102 -13.22 14.97 -12.89
CA GLU A 102 -12.92 15.75 -14.11
C GLU A 102 -12.20 14.92 -15.19
N TYR A 103 -11.62 13.75 -14.87
CA TYR A 103 -10.93 12.90 -15.86
C TYR A 103 -11.25 11.41 -15.69
N GLN A 104 -11.64 10.75 -16.78
CA GLN A 104 -11.89 9.29 -16.83
C GLN A 104 -10.74 8.49 -16.21
N ASN A 105 -9.49 8.94 -16.39
CA ASN A 105 -8.30 8.28 -15.90
C ASN A 105 -8.21 8.19 -14.36
N GLU A 106 -8.69 9.20 -13.62
CA GLU A 106 -8.70 9.14 -12.14
C GLU A 106 -9.74 8.16 -11.62
N ARG A 107 -10.89 8.09 -12.31
CA ARG A 107 -11.93 7.11 -12.02
C ARG A 107 -11.41 5.70 -12.28
N ASP A 108 -10.64 5.52 -13.35
CA ASP A 108 -10.00 4.25 -13.69
C ASP A 108 -8.93 3.88 -12.65
N ALA A 109 -8.09 4.82 -12.22
CA ALA A 109 -7.11 4.62 -11.16
C ALA A 109 -7.75 4.20 -9.82
N ASN A 110 -8.84 4.88 -9.43
CA ASN A 110 -9.61 4.54 -8.23
C ASN A 110 -10.22 3.14 -8.33
N LEU A 111 -10.82 2.80 -9.47
CA LEU A 111 -11.41 1.49 -9.71
C LEU A 111 -10.34 0.39 -9.73
N PHE A 112 -9.20 0.65 -10.37
CA PHE A 112 -8.07 -0.26 -10.41
C PHE A 112 -7.57 -0.52 -8.99
N ALA A 113 -7.30 0.51 -8.19
CA ALA A 113 -6.83 0.36 -6.83
C ALA A 113 -7.82 -0.44 -5.97
N ALA A 114 -9.11 -0.15 -6.09
CA ALA A 114 -10.18 -0.86 -5.40
C ALA A 114 -10.23 -2.37 -5.77
N GLN A 115 -10.10 -2.70 -7.06
CA GLN A 115 -10.15 -4.08 -7.56
C GLN A 115 -8.83 -4.83 -7.33
N LEU A 116 -7.69 -4.14 -7.38
CA LEU A 116 -6.38 -4.71 -7.09
C LEU A 116 -6.32 -5.15 -5.63
N LEU A 117 -6.74 -4.28 -4.70
CA LEU A 117 -6.69 -4.54 -3.26
C LEU A 117 -7.82 -5.44 -2.79
N VAL A 118 -9.04 -5.24 -3.32
CA VAL A 118 -10.25 -5.96 -2.88
C VAL A 118 -11.04 -6.45 -4.11
N PRO A 119 -10.60 -7.53 -4.78
CA PRO A 119 -11.33 -8.09 -5.93
C PRO A 119 -12.75 -8.53 -5.53
N ASP A 120 -13.72 -8.34 -6.43
CA ASP A 120 -15.13 -8.75 -6.19
C ASP A 120 -15.25 -10.23 -5.78
N GLU A 121 -14.58 -11.12 -6.52
CA GLU A 121 -14.61 -12.57 -6.27
C GLU A 121 -14.01 -12.91 -4.91
N ALA A 122 -12.93 -12.25 -4.53
CA ALA A 122 -12.28 -12.46 -3.25
C ALA A 122 -13.12 -11.95 -2.09
N LEU A 123 -13.72 -10.77 -2.24
CA LEU A 123 -14.61 -10.22 -1.24
C LEU A 123 -15.85 -11.12 -1.05
N GLY A 124 -16.49 -11.54 -2.14
CA GLY A 124 -17.63 -12.46 -2.10
C GLY A 124 -17.30 -13.79 -1.44
N TYR A 125 -16.17 -14.40 -1.81
CA TYR A 125 -15.69 -15.64 -1.19
C TYR A 125 -15.45 -15.47 0.32
N MET A 126 -14.76 -14.41 0.73
CA MET A 126 -14.44 -14.16 2.14
C MET A 126 -15.67 -13.83 2.97
N ILE A 127 -16.66 -13.11 2.40
CA ILE A 127 -17.97 -12.90 3.04
C ILE A 127 -18.62 -14.26 3.28
N GLN A 128 -18.79 -15.09 2.24
CA GLN A 128 -19.46 -16.38 2.38
C GLN A 128 -18.75 -17.29 3.40
N LYS A 129 -17.43 -17.33 3.37
CA LYS A 129 -16.61 -18.11 4.31
C LYS A 129 -16.78 -17.64 5.76
N ARG A 130 -16.85 -16.32 5.99
CA ARG A 130 -16.95 -15.71 7.31
C ARG A 130 -18.36 -15.76 7.89
N THR A 131 -19.37 -15.51 7.07
CA THR A 131 -20.76 -15.37 7.50
C THR A 131 -21.54 -16.69 7.42
N LYS A 132 -21.13 -17.61 6.55
CA LYS A 132 -21.88 -18.84 6.24
C LYS A 132 -23.33 -18.53 5.81
N GLY A 133 -23.52 -17.43 5.08
CA GLY A 133 -24.83 -17.00 4.56
C GLY A 133 -25.65 -16.11 5.50
N ARG A 134 -25.20 -15.85 6.74
CA ARG A 134 -25.86 -14.86 7.61
C ARG A 134 -25.55 -13.42 7.14
N SER A 135 -26.35 -12.46 7.59
CA SER A 135 -26.09 -11.04 7.31
C SER A 135 -24.77 -10.55 7.92
N LEU A 136 -24.11 -9.62 7.22
CA LEU A 136 -22.88 -8.98 7.68
C LEU A 136 -23.12 -8.15 8.95
N THR A 137 -22.23 -8.32 9.92
CA THR A 137 -22.15 -7.49 11.13
C THR A 137 -20.93 -6.58 11.04
N LEU A 138 -20.86 -5.56 11.91
CA LEU A 138 -19.67 -4.71 12.01
C LEU A 138 -18.39 -5.51 12.28
N ASN A 139 -18.46 -6.57 13.08
CA ASN A 139 -17.31 -7.43 13.37
C ASN A 139 -16.80 -8.16 12.12
N ASP A 140 -17.68 -8.48 11.17
CA ASP A 140 -17.29 -9.08 9.90
C ASP A 140 -16.67 -8.06 8.96
N VAL A 141 -17.18 -6.83 8.94
CA VAL A 141 -16.57 -5.72 8.20
C VAL A 141 -15.16 -5.45 8.71
N ILE A 142 -14.99 -5.39 10.03
CA ILE A 142 -13.67 -5.23 10.67
C ILE A 142 -12.73 -6.40 10.34
N PHE A 143 -13.26 -7.63 10.29
CA PHE A 143 -12.47 -8.77 9.82
C PHE A 143 -12.01 -8.60 8.38
N LEU A 144 -12.91 -8.20 7.47
CA LEU A 144 -12.61 -8.05 6.03
C LEU A 144 -11.59 -6.94 5.77
N GLU A 145 -11.73 -5.77 6.41
CA GLU A 145 -10.79 -4.67 6.20
C GLU A 145 -9.39 -4.98 6.73
N ASN A 146 -9.27 -5.74 7.82
CA ASN A 146 -7.98 -6.23 8.31
C ASN A 146 -7.43 -7.36 7.43
N TYR A 147 -8.28 -8.20 6.87
CA TYR A 147 -7.85 -9.24 5.93
C TYR A 147 -7.24 -8.63 4.66
N PHE A 148 -7.95 -7.69 4.03
CA PHE A 148 -7.50 -7.02 2.81
C PHE A 148 -6.56 -5.84 3.05
N GLN A 149 -6.33 -5.45 4.30
CA GLN A 149 -5.51 -4.30 4.69
C GLN A 149 -5.97 -3.00 4.00
N VAL A 150 -7.25 -2.64 4.17
CA VAL A 150 -7.81 -1.41 3.60
C VAL A 150 -8.50 -0.55 4.65
N SER A 151 -8.71 0.73 4.33
CA SER A 151 -9.48 1.61 5.21
C SER A 151 -10.93 1.14 5.37
N HIS A 152 -11.52 1.43 6.53
CA HIS A 152 -12.92 1.13 6.80
C HIS A 152 -13.87 1.73 5.75
N LYS A 153 -13.60 2.98 5.34
CA LYS A 153 -14.38 3.67 4.31
C LYS A 153 -14.34 2.92 2.97
N LEU A 154 -13.17 2.44 2.56
CA LEU A 154 -13.05 1.65 1.33
C LEU A 154 -13.80 0.32 1.46
N MET A 155 -13.67 -0.40 2.58
CA MET A 155 -14.38 -1.66 2.76
C MET A 155 -15.90 -1.49 2.68
N LEU A 156 -16.48 -0.48 3.35
CA LEU A 156 -17.91 -0.17 3.25
C LEU A 156 -18.33 0.18 1.82
N LEU A 157 -17.50 0.94 1.09
CA LEU A 157 -17.75 1.27 -0.32
C LEU A 157 -17.82 0.00 -1.17
N ARG A 158 -16.81 -0.88 -1.06
CA ARG A 158 -16.74 -2.14 -1.84
C ARG A 158 -17.91 -3.08 -1.52
N LEU A 159 -18.25 -3.22 -0.24
CA LEU A 159 -19.40 -4.03 0.19
C LEU A 159 -20.71 -3.51 -0.39
N ARG A 160 -20.91 -2.19 -0.44
CA ARG A 160 -22.08 -1.58 -1.05
C ARG A 160 -22.10 -1.78 -2.57
N GLU A 161 -20.96 -1.62 -3.24
CA GLU A 161 -20.83 -1.78 -4.69
C GLU A 161 -21.19 -3.19 -5.17
N ILE A 162 -20.83 -4.23 -4.41
CA ILE A 162 -21.23 -5.61 -4.73
C ILE A 162 -22.61 -6.00 -4.18
N GLY A 163 -23.34 -5.06 -3.57
CA GLY A 163 -24.69 -5.28 -3.03
C GLY A 163 -24.75 -6.08 -1.72
N ALA A 164 -23.63 -6.25 -1.01
CA ALA A 164 -23.57 -7.02 0.24
C ALA A 164 -24.16 -6.27 1.45
N ILE A 165 -24.20 -4.93 1.39
CA ILE A 165 -24.83 -4.06 2.38
C ILE A 165 -25.57 -2.90 1.72
N THR A 166 -26.58 -2.38 2.41
CA THR A 166 -27.36 -1.20 2.00
C THR A 166 -26.74 0.11 2.51
N SER A 167 -27.12 1.25 1.94
CA SER A 167 -26.70 2.58 2.43
C SER A 167 -27.05 2.80 3.91
N LYS A 168 -28.21 2.30 4.36
CA LYS A 168 -28.60 2.36 5.77
C LYS A 168 -27.65 1.55 6.68
N GLN A 169 -27.17 0.40 6.20
CA GLN A 169 -26.19 -0.40 6.94
C GLN A 169 -24.80 0.26 6.95
N VAL A 170 -24.41 0.92 5.85
CA VAL A 170 -23.18 1.74 5.81
C VAL A 170 -23.20 2.77 6.93
N GLU A 171 -24.23 3.62 6.99
CA GLU A 171 -24.37 4.67 8.02
C GLU A 171 -24.34 4.09 9.46
N ALA A 172 -24.97 2.93 9.67
CA ALA A 172 -24.99 2.26 10.97
C ALA A 172 -23.61 1.69 11.38
N MET A 173 -22.72 1.46 10.42
CA MET A 173 -21.42 0.82 10.63
C MET A 173 -20.24 1.80 10.64
N GLU A 174 -20.42 3.10 10.35
CA GLU A 174 -19.31 4.05 10.13
C GLU A 174 -18.52 4.48 11.39
N LYS A 175 -19.07 4.33 12.59
CA LYS A 175 -18.55 4.98 13.80
C LYS A 175 -17.82 4.04 14.74
N ASN A 176 -16.91 4.62 15.54
CA ASN A 176 -16.18 3.94 16.62
C ASN A 176 -15.28 2.76 16.16
N ILE A 177 -14.81 2.79 14.91
CA ILE A 177 -14.08 1.68 14.29
C ILE A 177 -12.81 1.31 15.06
N ILE A 178 -12.00 2.30 15.43
CA ILE A 178 -10.76 2.07 16.19
C ILE A 178 -11.05 1.33 17.51
N LYS A 179 -12.10 1.76 18.22
CA LYS A 179 -12.51 1.13 19.49
C LYS A 179 -13.00 -0.30 19.24
N ASN A 180 -13.87 -0.50 18.26
CA ASN A 180 -14.42 -1.83 17.95
C ASN A 180 -13.35 -2.80 17.46
N ALA A 181 -12.40 -2.34 16.63
CA ALA A 181 -11.27 -3.14 16.18
C ALA A 181 -10.37 -3.57 17.35
N ALA A 182 -10.06 -2.63 18.26
CA ALA A 182 -9.30 -2.95 19.48
C ALA A 182 -10.02 -3.97 20.37
N LEU A 183 -11.34 -3.82 20.56
CA LEU A 183 -12.15 -4.77 21.35
C LEU A 183 -12.19 -6.18 20.73
N LEU A 184 -11.97 -6.29 19.42
CA LEU A 184 -11.89 -7.57 18.70
C LEU A 184 -10.45 -8.14 18.64
N GLY A 185 -9.47 -7.44 19.21
CA GLY A 185 -8.06 -7.88 19.24
C GLY A 185 -7.25 -7.55 18.00
N TYR A 186 -7.71 -6.67 17.12
CA TYR A 186 -6.93 -6.23 15.95
C TYR A 186 -5.94 -5.13 16.32
N ASN A 187 -4.80 -5.10 15.62
CA ASN A 187 -3.92 -3.94 15.60
C ASN A 187 -4.66 -2.74 15.01
N THR A 188 -4.63 -1.59 15.70
CA THR A 188 -5.34 -0.38 15.28
C THR A 188 -4.56 0.52 14.32
N GLU A 189 -3.31 0.19 13.99
CA GLU A 189 -2.46 0.95 13.06
C GLU A 189 -3.14 1.15 11.69
N LEU A 190 -3.91 0.16 11.20
CA LEU A 190 -4.63 0.25 9.93
C LEU A 190 -5.50 1.50 9.81
N TYR A 191 -6.02 1.99 10.94
CA TYR A 191 -6.94 3.13 11.03
C TYR A 191 -6.26 4.44 11.41
N ARG A 192 -4.96 4.42 11.71
CA ARG A 192 -4.20 5.56 12.21
C ARG A 192 -3.22 6.06 11.15
N ASN A 193 -2.86 7.32 11.28
CA ASN A 193 -1.79 7.89 10.48
C ASN A 193 -0.42 7.35 10.91
N THR A 194 0.61 7.60 10.11
CA THR A 194 1.98 7.10 10.35
C THR A 194 2.98 8.25 10.51
N GLU A 195 2.52 9.44 10.92
CA GLU A 195 3.41 10.61 11.09
C GLU A 195 4.43 10.40 12.21
N ASP A 196 4.08 9.59 13.21
CA ASP A 196 4.92 9.19 14.33
C ASP A 196 6.16 8.39 13.89
N LYS A 197 6.09 7.74 12.72
CA LYS A 197 7.19 6.96 12.13
C LYS A 197 8.18 7.81 11.33
N GLY A 198 7.99 9.13 11.29
CA GLY A 198 8.83 10.02 10.48
C GLY A 198 8.74 9.72 8.97
N THR A 199 9.78 10.08 8.24
CA THR A 199 9.89 9.76 6.81
C THR A 199 10.34 8.31 6.65
N GLN A 200 9.55 7.51 5.95
CA GLN A 200 9.87 6.12 5.63
C GLN A 200 10.20 6.01 4.14
N ILE A 201 11.28 5.29 3.80
CA ILE A 201 11.75 5.13 2.42
C ILE A 201 11.87 3.64 2.11
N TYR A 202 11.21 3.21 1.05
CA TYR A 202 11.27 1.86 0.51
C TYR A 202 11.84 1.95 -0.90
N SER A 203 13.12 1.65 -1.07
CA SER A 203 13.80 1.72 -2.36
C SER A 203 15.00 0.78 -2.39
N GLU A 204 15.47 0.43 -3.59
CA GLU A 204 16.75 -0.26 -3.78
C GLU A 204 17.94 0.71 -3.69
N TYR A 205 17.71 2.02 -3.52
CA TYR A 205 18.75 3.05 -3.60
C TYR A 205 19.99 2.75 -2.75
N ALA A 206 19.82 2.37 -1.48
CA ALA A 206 20.94 2.02 -0.60
C ALA A 206 21.69 0.74 -1.05
N GLU A 207 20.96 -0.24 -1.57
CA GLU A 207 21.50 -1.49 -2.10
C GLU A 207 22.32 -1.24 -3.39
N LEU A 208 21.84 -0.37 -4.28
CA LEU A 208 22.60 0.06 -5.46
C LEU A 208 23.87 0.81 -5.06
N ALA A 209 23.78 1.76 -4.11
CA ALA A 209 24.94 2.50 -3.63
C ALA A 209 26.00 1.56 -3.05
N ARG A 210 25.59 0.55 -2.27
CA ARG A 210 26.46 -0.49 -1.73
C ARG A 210 27.09 -1.33 -2.84
N THR A 211 26.31 -1.77 -3.82
CA THR A 211 26.82 -2.53 -4.97
C THR A 211 27.88 -1.74 -5.76
N LEU A 212 27.67 -0.44 -5.96
CA LEU A 212 28.64 0.43 -6.64
C LEU A 212 29.95 0.54 -5.86
N LEU A 213 29.89 0.59 -4.52
CA LEU A 213 31.07 0.59 -3.66
C LEU A 213 31.81 -0.75 -3.73
N GLU A 214 31.09 -1.86 -3.54
CA GLU A 214 31.66 -3.22 -3.53
C GLU A 214 32.28 -3.60 -4.89
N THR A 215 31.72 -3.08 -5.99
CA THR A 215 32.27 -3.28 -7.35
C THR A 215 33.33 -2.25 -7.74
N GLY A 216 33.75 -1.38 -6.82
CA GLY A 216 34.83 -0.41 -7.03
C GLY A 216 34.49 0.71 -8.01
N LYS A 217 33.21 0.95 -8.30
CA LYS A 217 32.75 2.00 -9.23
C LYS A 217 32.68 3.38 -8.60
N ILE A 218 32.58 3.45 -7.27
CA ILE A 218 32.59 4.69 -6.49
C ILE A 218 33.54 4.56 -5.30
N THR A 219 33.96 5.69 -4.74
CA THR A 219 34.73 5.73 -3.48
C THR A 219 33.80 5.61 -2.28
N TYR A 220 34.36 5.28 -1.11
CA TYR A 220 33.60 5.29 0.16
C TYR A 220 32.97 6.66 0.44
N GLY A 221 33.73 7.75 0.26
CA GLY A 221 33.17 9.10 0.45
C GLY A 221 31.99 9.41 -0.49
N LYS A 222 32.00 8.86 -1.72
CA LYS A 222 30.83 9.00 -2.62
C LYS A 222 29.66 8.13 -2.19
N TYR A 223 29.92 6.95 -1.61
CA TYR A 223 28.89 6.12 -1.01
C TYR A 223 28.21 6.82 0.17
N GLU A 224 28.98 7.44 1.06
CA GLU A 224 28.45 8.24 2.17
C GLU A 224 27.58 9.40 1.68
N GLU A 225 28.06 10.17 0.70
CA GLU A 225 27.31 11.25 0.07
C GLU A 225 25.96 10.76 -0.49
N LEU A 226 25.96 9.63 -1.22
CA LEU A 226 24.73 9.04 -1.77
C LEU A 226 23.75 8.65 -0.66
N LEU A 227 24.20 7.96 0.39
CA LEU A 227 23.31 7.55 1.48
C LEU A 227 22.70 8.74 2.22
N LEU A 228 23.48 9.80 2.45
CA LEU A 228 22.98 11.04 3.04
C LEU A 228 21.90 11.69 2.16
N ASP A 229 22.19 11.87 0.87
CA ASP A 229 21.25 12.45 -0.10
C ASP A 229 19.97 11.61 -0.26
N GLY A 230 20.11 10.28 -0.16
CA GLY A 230 19.01 9.33 -0.26
C GLY A 230 18.15 9.21 1.00
N GLY A 231 18.49 9.91 2.09
CA GLY A 231 17.78 9.82 3.37
C GLY A 231 18.10 8.57 4.19
N TYR A 232 19.24 7.92 3.92
CA TYR A 232 19.73 6.72 4.60
C TYR A 232 20.88 7.03 5.57
N GLY A 233 20.89 8.22 6.18
CA GLY A 233 21.92 8.61 7.14
C GLY A 233 22.04 7.65 8.34
N ASP A 234 20.93 7.02 8.73
CA ASP A 234 20.93 6.03 9.81
C ASP A 234 21.78 4.79 9.49
N ILE A 235 22.00 4.45 8.22
CA ILE A 235 22.93 3.37 7.85
C ILE A 235 24.39 3.74 8.19
N LEU A 236 24.72 5.03 8.14
CA LEU A 236 26.07 5.54 8.41
C LEU A 236 26.29 5.84 9.90
N PHE A 237 25.27 6.39 10.57
CA PHE A 237 25.39 6.98 11.90
C PHE A 237 24.45 6.39 12.95
N GLY A 238 23.57 5.46 12.55
CA GLY A 238 22.70 4.76 13.48
C GLY A 238 23.53 3.97 14.50
N GLU A 239 23.11 4.00 15.76
CA GLU A 239 23.69 3.14 16.79
C GLU A 239 23.43 1.69 16.38
N ASN A 240 24.46 1.02 15.87
CA ASN A 240 24.45 -0.41 15.57
C ASN A 240 24.47 -1.25 16.86
N GLU A 241 23.61 -0.96 17.83
CA GLU A 241 23.51 -1.76 19.06
C GLU A 241 23.02 -3.19 18.80
N ASP A 242 22.39 -3.46 17.63
CA ASP A 242 21.89 -4.79 17.26
C ASP A 242 22.78 -5.57 16.26
N LEU A 243 23.88 -4.99 15.76
CA LEU A 243 24.77 -5.67 14.78
C LEU A 243 26.14 -6.04 15.35
N GLU A 244 26.54 -5.52 16.50
CA GLU A 244 27.69 -6.03 17.26
C GLU A 244 27.28 -7.20 18.17
N GLY A 245 27.03 -8.38 17.59
CA GLY A 245 26.83 -9.59 18.40
C GLY A 245 26.08 -10.76 17.79
N THR A 246 25.58 -10.66 16.56
CA THR A 246 24.95 -11.80 15.89
C THR A 246 26.03 -12.67 15.22
N GLU A 247 26.71 -13.51 16.01
CA GLU A 247 27.08 -14.82 15.46
C GLU A 247 25.80 -15.40 14.85
N ASN A 248 25.85 -15.77 13.56
CA ASN A 248 24.74 -16.35 12.83
C ASN A 248 24.15 -17.54 13.59
N ALA A 249 23.17 -17.30 14.46
CA ALA A 249 22.45 -18.34 15.17
C ALA A 249 21.36 -18.93 14.27
N PHE A 250 21.78 -19.53 13.15
CA PHE A 250 20.95 -20.50 12.45
C PHE A 250 21.21 -21.88 13.07
N LYS A 251 20.71 -22.07 14.29
CA LYS A 251 20.34 -23.38 14.82
C LYS A 251 18.85 -23.34 15.04
N ASP A 252 18.11 -23.88 14.07
CA ASP A 252 16.94 -24.73 14.28
C ASP A 252 16.10 -24.79 13.00
N ALA A 253 16.52 -25.68 12.11
CA ALA A 253 15.66 -26.32 11.13
C ALA A 253 16.23 -27.71 10.83
N ASN A 254 16.38 -28.53 11.89
CA ASN A 254 16.67 -29.96 11.76
C ASN A 254 15.97 -30.76 12.87
N SER A 255 14.71 -30.41 13.12
CA SER A 255 13.80 -31.21 13.91
C SER A 255 12.41 -31.13 13.31
N ILE A 256 12.18 -31.96 12.28
CA ILE A 256 11.01 -32.82 12.01
C ILE A 256 11.38 -33.71 10.82
#